data_AF-A0A8T3NHS9-F1
#
_entry.id   AF-A0A8T3NHS9-F1
#
_cell.length_a   1.000
_cell.length_b   1.000
_cell.length_c   1.000
_cell.angle_alpha   90.00
_cell.angle_beta   90.00
_cell.angle_gamma   90.00
#
_symmetry.space_group_name_H-M   'P 1'
#
loop_
_entity.id
_entity.type
_entity.pdbx_description
1 polymer ?
#
loop_
_entity_poly.entity_id
_entity_poly.type
_entity_poly.pdbx_seq_one_letter_code
_entity_poly.pdbx_strand_id
1 'polypeptide(L)'
;MPDRAPPPDDLPALKRWLAARPDAAELQPIGIQEIVVRSNALHGLSELLADLDAPERVLLVLDETFYRRGGDSLKPLVHEVLSGRGRSVEPCLLAAGGDGLVHADIENVELLRARIGARPSAVVALGSGSVCDVAKQACYLAEREDRVATTLVLVPTAVSVTAFTSSL
;
A
#
# COMPACT_ATOMS: atom_id res chain seq x y z
N MET A 1 -1.61 33.55 -6.38
CA MET A 1 -1.19 32.16 -6.10
C MET A 1 -0.33 31.67 -7.24
N PRO A 2 0.64 30.77 -7.06
CA PRO A 2 1.31 30.16 -8.20
C PRO A 2 0.27 29.35 -9.01
N ASP A 3 0.10 29.71 -10.28
CA ASP A 3 -0.83 29.01 -11.21
C ASP A 3 -0.40 27.57 -11.48
N ARG A 4 0.89 27.28 -11.31
CA ARG A 4 1.45 25.95 -11.54
C ARG A 4 1.38 25.10 -10.28
N ALA A 5 0.79 23.91 -10.39
CA ALA A 5 0.82 22.91 -9.33
C ALA A 5 2.26 22.47 -9.03
N PRO A 6 2.59 22.20 -7.76
CA PRO A 6 3.87 21.60 -7.38
C PRO A 6 4.00 20.18 -7.96
N PRO A 7 5.22 19.61 -7.98
CA PRO A 7 5.42 18.21 -8.32
C PRO A 7 4.55 17.28 -7.46
N PRO A 8 3.99 16.19 -8.03
CA PRO A 8 3.07 15.31 -7.31
C PRO A 8 3.72 14.48 -6.19
N ASP A 9 5.05 14.36 -6.22
CA ASP A 9 5.88 13.71 -5.21
C ASP A 9 6.23 14.65 -4.03
N ASP A 10 6.00 15.96 -4.14
CA ASP A 10 6.03 16.91 -3.02
C ASP A 10 4.63 17.03 -2.39
N LEU A 11 4.20 15.97 -1.70
CA LEU A 11 2.88 15.90 -1.06
C LEU A 11 2.61 17.07 -0.09
N PRO A 12 3.55 17.53 0.77
CA PRO A 12 3.31 18.69 1.61
C PRO A 12 3.04 19.97 0.81
N ALA A 13 3.80 20.24 -0.26
CA ALA A 13 3.52 21.39 -1.11
C ALA A 13 2.19 21.24 -1.86
N LEU A 14 1.88 20.04 -2.37
CA LEU A 14 0.64 19.75 -3.08
C LEU A 14 -0.59 19.93 -2.18
N LYS A 15 -0.57 19.38 -0.96
CA LYS A 15 -1.65 19.55 0.03
C LYS A 15 -1.88 21.03 0.35
N ARG A 16 -0.81 21.81 0.55
CA ARG A 16 -0.92 23.28 0.76
C ARG A 16 -1.47 24.00 -0.47
N TRP A 17 -1.04 23.60 -1.67
CA TRP A 17 -1.49 24.19 -2.92
C TRP A 17 -2.99 23.95 -3.14
N LEU A 18 -3.46 22.72 -2.91
CA LEU A 18 -4.88 22.34 -3.02
C LEU A 18 -5.75 23.04 -1.98
N ALA A 19 -5.30 23.12 -0.73
CA ALA A 19 -6.05 23.76 0.36
C ALA A 19 -6.30 25.27 0.14
N ALA A 20 -5.48 25.91 -0.70
CA ALA A 20 -5.62 27.34 -1.00
C ALA A 20 -6.40 27.62 -2.29
N ARG A 21 -6.92 26.57 -2.97
CA ARG A 21 -7.77 26.72 -4.16
C ARG A 21 -9.14 27.33 -3.81
N PRO A 22 -9.76 28.11 -4.71
CA PRO A 22 -11.11 28.66 -4.47
C PRO A 22 -12.17 27.59 -4.21
N ASP A 23 -12.02 26.44 -4.84
CA ASP A 23 -12.87 25.25 -4.78
C ASP A 23 -12.39 24.22 -3.74
N ALA A 24 -11.46 24.58 -2.85
CA ALA A 24 -10.86 23.64 -1.89
C ALA A 24 -11.87 22.86 -1.02
N ALA A 25 -13.04 23.45 -0.74
CA ALA A 25 -14.10 22.81 0.03
C ALA A 25 -14.80 21.66 -0.72
N GLU A 26 -14.69 21.61 -2.05
CA GLU A 26 -15.26 20.55 -2.90
C GLU A 26 -14.26 19.40 -3.14
N LEU A 27 -12.98 19.62 -2.80
CA LEU A 27 -11.92 18.65 -3.04
C LEU A 27 -11.90 17.57 -1.96
N GLN A 28 -11.69 16.33 -2.38
CA GLN A 28 -11.41 15.23 -1.46
C GLN A 28 -10.00 15.36 -0.88
N PRO A 29 -9.80 15.08 0.42
CA PRO A 29 -8.47 15.08 1.01
C PRO A 29 -7.60 13.99 0.40
N ILE A 30 -6.30 14.27 0.24
CA ILE A 30 -5.32 13.26 -0.17
C ILE A 30 -4.93 12.43 1.06
N GLY A 31 -5.34 11.17 1.10
CA GLY A 31 -5.01 10.23 2.18
C GLY A 31 -3.55 9.77 2.19
N ILE A 32 -2.85 9.90 1.05
CA ILE A 32 -1.43 9.54 0.89
C ILE A 32 -0.55 10.40 1.80
N GLN A 33 0.30 9.75 2.59
CA GLN A 33 1.25 10.41 3.48
C GLN A 33 2.64 10.57 2.85
N GLU A 34 3.10 9.56 2.12
CA GLU A 34 4.44 9.55 1.51
C GLU A 34 4.46 8.84 0.16
N ILE A 35 5.31 9.32 -0.75
CA ILE A 35 5.64 8.69 -2.02
C ILE A 35 7.17 8.60 -2.11
N VAL A 36 7.70 7.38 -2.23
CA VAL A 36 9.15 7.14 -2.32
C VAL A 36 9.50 6.61 -3.70
N VAL A 37 10.12 7.45 -4.53
CA VAL A 37 10.64 7.07 -5.86
C VAL A 37 12.15 7.22 -5.88
N ARG A 38 12.86 6.11 -5.70
CA ARG A 38 14.32 6.07 -5.76
C ARG A 38 14.83 4.67 -6.07
N SER A 39 16.06 4.58 -6.56
CA SER A 39 16.76 3.30 -6.65
C SER A 39 16.88 2.67 -5.26
N ASN A 40 16.62 1.36 -5.18
CA ASN A 40 16.72 0.58 -3.94
C ASN A 40 15.80 1.05 -2.80
N ALA A 41 14.66 1.70 -3.11
CA ALA A 41 13.70 2.16 -2.12
C ALA A 41 13.24 1.09 -1.13
N LEU A 42 13.14 -0.17 -1.58
CA LEU A 42 12.76 -1.32 -0.78
C LEU A 42 13.57 -1.47 0.52
N HIS A 43 14.86 -1.13 0.52
CA HIS A 43 15.69 -1.30 1.72
C HIS A 43 15.32 -0.33 2.85
N GLY A 44 14.60 0.76 2.54
CA GLY A 44 14.10 1.71 3.52
C GLY A 44 12.68 1.43 4.00
N LEU A 45 12.09 0.29 3.63
CA LEU A 45 10.68 0.00 3.91
C LEU A 45 10.40 -0.12 5.42
N SER A 46 11.35 -0.67 6.18
CA SER A 46 11.20 -0.82 7.63
C SER A 46 11.34 0.50 8.38
N GLU A 47 12.21 1.39 7.90
CA GLU A 47 12.30 2.77 8.36
C GLU A 47 11.02 3.54 8.03
N LEU A 48 10.50 3.43 6.80
CA LEU A 48 9.24 4.05 6.39
C LEU A 48 8.07 3.63 7.31
N LEU A 49 7.94 2.34 7.61
CA LEU A 49 6.91 1.87 8.54
C LEU A 49 7.11 2.40 9.97
N ALA A 50 8.34 2.67 10.40
CA ALA A 50 8.59 3.31 11.68
C ALA A 50 8.23 4.81 11.65
N ASP A 51 8.59 5.53 10.59
CA ASP A 51 8.27 6.96 10.43
C ASP A 51 6.76 7.21 10.31
N LEU A 52 6.01 6.22 9.83
CA LEU A 52 4.54 6.23 9.78
C LEU A 52 3.86 5.76 11.08
N ASP A 53 4.62 5.48 12.15
CA ASP A 53 4.11 4.88 13.40
C ASP A 53 3.27 3.60 13.17
N ALA A 54 3.63 2.81 12.15
CA ALA A 54 2.84 1.66 11.71
C ALA A 54 2.87 0.52 12.74
N PRO A 55 1.76 -0.21 12.95
CA PRO A 55 1.70 -1.33 13.89
C PRO A 55 2.80 -2.39 13.67
N GLU A 56 3.29 -2.99 14.76
CA GLU A 56 4.34 -4.03 14.71
C GLU A 56 3.92 -5.27 13.90
N ARG A 57 2.62 -5.56 13.87
CA ARG A 57 2.06 -6.62 13.04
C ARG A 57 1.97 -6.15 11.60
N VAL A 58 2.63 -6.88 10.70
CA VAL A 58 2.63 -6.62 9.26
C VAL A 58 1.94 -7.76 8.54
N LEU A 59 0.91 -7.46 7.75
CA LEU A 59 0.36 -8.34 6.74
C LEU A 59 1.07 -8.06 5.41
N LEU A 60 1.88 -9.01 4.95
CA LEU A 60 2.53 -8.93 3.65
C LEU A 60 1.63 -9.60 2.60
N VAL A 61 0.93 -8.78 1.81
CA VAL A 61 -0.02 -9.22 0.78
C VAL A 61 0.72 -9.52 -0.51
N LEU A 62 0.51 -10.72 -1.04
CA LEU A 62 1.26 -11.31 -2.15
C LEU A 62 0.30 -12.04 -3.10
N ASP A 63 0.73 -12.24 -4.35
CA ASP A 63 0.14 -13.22 -5.27
C ASP A 63 1.05 -14.46 -5.39
N GLU A 64 0.81 -15.35 -6.35
CA GLU A 64 1.71 -16.47 -6.65
C GLU A 64 2.82 -16.11 -7.65
N THR A 65 2.65 -15.04 -8.43
CA THR A 65 3.57 -14.60 -9.49
C THR A 65 5.01 -14.48 -8.98
N PHE A 66 5.95 -15.14 -9.63
CA PHE A 66 7.35 -15.08 -9.21
C PHE A 66 8.04 -13.82 -9.73
N TYR A 67 8.69 -13.07 -8.82
CA TYR A 67 9.42 -11.84 -9.13
C TYR A 67 10.89 -11.96 -8.73
N ARG A 68 11.80 -11.45 -9.56
CA ARG A 68 13.22 -11.31 -9.22
C ARG A 68 13.64 -9.86 -9.12
N ARG A 69 14.63 -9.62 -8.26
CA ARG A 69 15.44 -8.40 -8.25
C ARG A 69 16.90 -8.80 -8.46
N GLY A 70 17.38 -8.67 -9.69
CA GLY A 70 18.68 -9.24 -10.06
C GLY A 70 18.67 -10.76 -9.89
N GLY A 71 19.57 -11.28 -9.05
CA GLY A 71 19.65 -12.72 -8.74
C GLY A 71 18.60 -13.21 -7.73
N ASP A 72 18.06 -12.31 -6.90
CA ASP A 72 17.29 -12.68 -5.72
C ASP A 72 15.79 -12.76 -6.00
N SER A 73 15.11 -13.66 -5.28
CA SER A 73 13.64 -13.69 -5.24
C SER A 73 13.14 -12.51 -4.41
N LEU A 74 12.21 -11.72 -4.97
CA LEU A 74 11.77 -10.47 -4.36
C LEU A 74 10.94 -10.68 -3.08
N LYS A 75 10.08 -11.71 -3.04
CA LYS A 75 9.17 -11.93 -1.91
C LYS A 75 9.93 -12.29 -0.62
N PRO A 76 10.90 -13.23 -0.63
CA PRO A 76 11.78 -13.47 0.52
C PRO A 76 12.57 -12.23 0.93
N LEU A 77 13.12 -11.47 -0.03
CA LEU A 77 13.85 -10.24 0.26
C LEU A 77 12.98 -9.22 1.01
N VAL A 78 11.75 -8.97 0.54
CA VAL A 78 10.83 -8.03 1.19
C VAL A 78 10.41 -8.52 2.58
N HIS A 79 10.16 -9.82 2.72
CA HIS A 79 9.87 -10.41 4.03
C HIS A 79 11.03 -10.19 5.01
N GLU A 80 12.28 -10.42 4.60
CA GLU A 80 13.47 -10.20 5.42
C GLU A 80 13.61 -8.74 5.84
N VAL A 81 13.48 -7.80 4.89
CA VAL A 81 13.51 -6.35 5.18
C VAL A 81 12.48 -6.02 6.25
N LEU A 82 11.22 -6.43 6.06
CA LEU A 82 10.11 -6.14 6.96
C LEU A 82 10.24 -6.81 8.33
N SER A 83 10.83 -8.00 8.39
CA SER A 83 11.07 -8.73 9.65
C SER A 83 12.18 -8.09 10.49
N GLY A 84 12.98 -7.21 9.87
CA GLY A 84 13.93 -6.38 10.58
C GLY A 84 13.27 -5.60 11.74
N ARG A 85 14.02 -5.38 12.82
CA ARG A 85 13.59 -4.60 14.00
C ARG A 85 12.41 -5.18 14.80
N GLY A 86 12.15 -6.49 14.69
CA GLY A 86 11.23 -7.20 15.61
C GLY A 86 9.75 -7.16 15.22
N ARG A 87 9.42 -6.72 14.00
CA ARG A 87 8.04 -6.78 13.49
C ARG A 87 7.62 -8.22 13.22
N SER A 88 6.34 -8.52 13.45
CA SER A 88 5.74 -9.82 13.13
C SER A 88 5.15 -9.77 11.73
N VAL A 89 5.85 -10.36 10.75
CA VAL A 89 5.42 -10.39 9.34
C VAL A 89 4.63 -11.67 9.06
N GLU A 90 3.37 -11.51 8.68
CA GLU A 90 2.47 -12.59 8.29
C GLU A 90 2.19 -12.51 6.78
N PRO A 91 2.63 -13.49 5.98
CA PRO A 91 2.23 -13.57 4.58
C PRO A 91 0.71 -13.75 4.42
N CYS A 92 0.13 -13.04 3.48
CA CYS A 92 -1.24 -13.19 3.01
C CYS A 92 -1.23 -13.40 1.50
N LEU A 93 -1.37 -14.66 1.08
CA LEU A 93 -1.38 -15.03 -0.33
C LEU A 93 -2.80 -14.87 -0.88
N LEU A 94 -2.96 -14.03 -1.90
CA LEU A 94 -4.20 -13.87 -2.65
C LEU A 94 -4.36 -15.02 -3.63
N ALA A 95 -5.60 -15.50 -3.76
CA ALA A 95 -5.94 -16.57 -4.67
C ALA A 95 -5.99 -16.04 -6.11
N ALA A 96 -5.37 -16.77 -7.03
CA ALA A 96 -5.52 -16.53 -8.45
C ALA A 96 -6.88 -17.03 -8.94
N GLY A 97 -7.44 -16.34 -9.94
CA GLY A 97 -8.62 -16.79 -10.67
C GLY A 97 -8.33 -17.94 -11.62
N GLY A 98 -9.33 -18.35 -12.40
CA GLY A 98 -9.21 -19.46 -13.35
C GLY A 98 -8.19 -19.24 -14.48
N ASP A 99 -7.75 -18.00 -14.70
CA ASP A 99 -6.69 -17.61 -15.64
C ASP A 99 -5.29 -17.59 -15.01
N GLY A 100 -5.16 -17.96 -13.74
CA GLY A 100 -3.89 -17.95 -13.01
C GLY A 100 -3.44 -16.54 -12.58
N LEU A 101 -4.29 -15.52 -12.71
CA LEU A 101 -3.99 -14.15 -12.30
C LEU A 101 -4.82 -13.75 -11.08
N VAL A 102 -4.26 -12.90 -10.23
CA VAL A 102 -5.02 -12.27 -9.15
C VAL A 102 -5.83 -11.11 -9.74
N HIS A 103 -7.15 -11.14 -9.48
CA HIS A 103 -8.07 -10.06 -9.80
C HIS A 103 -8.45 -9.28 -8.54
N ALA A 104 -8.89 -8.04 -8.72
CA ALA A 104 -9.45 -7.25 -7.63
C ALA A 104 -10.90 -7.67 -7.38
N ASP A 105 -11.07 -8.88 -6.87
CA ASP A 105 -12.36 -9.51 -6.58
C ASP A 105 -12.74 -9.42 -5.10
N ILE A 106 -14.02 -9.67 -4.81
CA ILE A 106 -14.56 -9.53 -3.45
C ILE A 106 -14.03 -10.63 -2.52
N GLU A 107 -13.77 -11.82 -3.06
CA GLU A 107 -13.27 -12.97 -2.32
C GLU A 107 -11.89 -12.70 -1.72
N ASN A 108 -10.96 -12.13 -2.50
CA ASN A 108 -9.65 -11.74 -2.01
C ASN A 108 -9.71 -10.55 -1.04
N VAL A 109 -10.65 -9.62 -1.25
CA VAL A 109 -10.91 -8.52 -0.31
C VAL A 109 -11.39 -9.05 1.04
N GLU A 110 -12.35 -9.96 1.05
CA GLU A 110 -12.89 -10.59 2.26
C GLU A 110 -11.83 -11.45 2.96
N LEU A 111 -11.03 -12.20 2.22
CA LEU A 111 -9.90 -12.96 2.75
C LEU A 111 -8.92 -12.03 3.47
N LEU A 112 -8.49 -10.94 2.84
CA LEU A 112 -7.55 -10.01 3.46
C LEU A 112 -8.19 -9.27 4.65
N ARG A 113 -9.44 -8.83 4.55
CA ARG A 113 -10.18 -8.21 5.66
C ARG A 113 -10.27 -9.16 6.87
N ALA A 114 -10.57 -10.44 6.64
CA ALA A 114 -10.57 -11.44 7.71
C ALA A 114 -9.18 -11.62 8.35
N ARG A 115 -8.11 -11.51 7.57
CA ARG A 115 -6.72 -11.57 8.07
C ARG A 115 -6.31 -10.31 8.81
N ILE A 116 -6.82 -9.13 8.45
CA ILE A 116 -6.71 -7.90 9.26
C ILE A 116 -7.37 -8.17 10.61
N GLY A 117 -8.62 -8.64 10.58
CA GLY A 117 -9.38 -8.98 11.78
C GLY A 117 -9.56 -7.76 12.70
N ALA A 118 -9.67 -7.99 14.00
CA ALA A 118 -9.92 -6.92 14.99
C ALA A 118 -8.64 -6.24 15.53
N ARG A 119 -7.49 -6.38 14.86
CA ARG A 119 -6.20 -5.88 15.35
C ARG A 119 -5.60 -4.83 14.41
N PRO A 120 -5.14 -3.69 14.94
CA PRO A 120 -4.37 -2.74 14.15
C PRO A 120 -3.19 -3.44 13.46
N SER A 121 -3.04 -3.20 12.16
CA SER A 121 -2.05 -3.89 11.33
C SER A 121 -1.48 -2.94 10.29
N ALA A 122 -0.18 -3.05 10.03
CA ALA A 122 0.40 -2.56 8.79
C ALA A 122 0.05 -3.55 7.67
N VAL A 123 -0.43 -3.06 6.53
CA VAL A 123 -0.73 -3.86 5.34
C VAL A 123 0.23 -3.44 4.24
N VAL A 124 1.13 -4.34 3.87
CA VAL A 124 2.13 -4.10 2.81
C VAL A 124 1.74 -4.92 1.59
N ALA A 125 1.26 -4.26 0.55
CA ALA A 125 0.87 -4.91 -0.70
C ALA A 125 2.03 -4.92 -1.69
N LEU A 126 2.61 -6.09 -1.95
CA LEU A 126 3.69 -6.26 -2.92
C LEU A 126 3.14 -6.97 -4.17
N GLY A 127 2.92 -6.21 -5.25
CA GLY A 127 2.39 -6.80 -6.47
C GLY A 127 1.91 -5.82 -7.53
N SER A 128 1.05 -6.34 -8.40
CA SER A 128 0.38 -5.60 -9.47
C SER A 128 -0.68 -4.64 -8.93
N GLY A 129 -1.36 -3.94 -9.84
CA GLY A 129 -2.51 -3.10 -9.51
C GLY A 129 -3.61 -3.88 -8.79
N SER A 130 -3.92 -5.10 -9.23
CA SER A 130 -4.95 -5.94 -8.59
C SER A 130 -4.65 -6.23 -7.12
N VAL A 131 -3.40 -6.59 -6.80
CA VAL A 131 -2.97 -6.85 -5.42
C VAL A 131 -3.12 -5.58 -4.57
N CYS A 132 -2.77 -4.42 -5.12
CA CYS A 132 -2.90 -3.14 -4.45
C CYS A 132 -4.37 -2.74 -4.25
N ASP A 133 -5.24 -2.96 -5.23
CA ASP A 133 -6.66 -2.61 -5.16
C ASP A 133 -7.40 -3.50 -4.15
N VAL A 134 -7.07 -4.81 -4.07
CA VAL A 134 -7.54 -5.69 -3.00
C VAL A 134 -7.14 -5.14 -1.63
N ALA A 135 -5.86 -4.74 -1.47
CA ALA A 135 -5.36 -4.21 -0.21
C ALA A 135 -6.04 -2.92 0.20
N LYS A 136 -6.21 -1.97 -0.72
CA LYS A 136 -6.96 -0.72 -0.49
C LYS A 136 -8.37 -0.99 -0.02
N GLN A 137 -9.10 -1.83 -0.76
CA GLN A 137 -10.50 -2.09 -0.45
C GLN A 137 -10.66 -2.82 0.89
N ALA A 138 -9.80 -3.81 1.19
CA ALA A 138 -9.82 -4.50 2.48
C ALA A 138 -9.52 -3.55 3.66
N CYS A 139 -8.52 -2.68 3.52
CA CYS A 139 -8.19 -1.66 4.53
C CYS A 139 -9.33 -0.65 4.70
N TYR A 140 -9.89 -0.16 3.61
CA TYR A 140 -11.04 0.75 3.62
C TYR A 140 -12.21 0.14 4.39
N LEU A 141 -12.58 -1.12 4.11
CA LEU A 141 -13.67 -1.80 4.80
C LEU A 141 -13.34 -2.04 6.28
N ALA A 142 -12.12 -2.46 6.61
CA ALA A 142 -11.70 -2.64 8.00
C ALA A 142 -11.77 -1.33 8.81
N GLU A 143 -11.37 -0.20 8.22
CA GLU A 143 -11.43 1.11 8.88
C GLU A 143 -12.85 1.65 8.99
N ARG A 144 -13.65 1.53 7.92
CA ARG A 144 -14.97 2.15 7.83
C ARG A 144 -16.05 1.35 8.55
N GLU A 145 -16.01 0.03 8.43
CA GLU A 145 -17.05 -0.86 8.95
C GLU A 145 -16.63 -1.49 10.27
N ASP A 146 -15.39 -1.99 10.36
CA ASP A 146 -14.90 -2.70 11.54
C ASP A 146 -14.25 -1.76 12.58
N ARG A 147 -13.99 -0.50 12.20
CA ARG A 147 -13.29 0.51 13.02
C ARG A 147 -11.89 0.07 13.46
N VAL A 148 -11.20 -0.68 12.61
CA VAL A 148 -9.83 -1.15 12.84
C VAL A 148 -8.86 -0.29 12.04
N ALA A 149 -7.93 0.37 12.73
CA ALA A 149 -6.93 1.20 12.08
C ALA A 149 -5.94 0.36 11.27
N THR A 150 -5.64 0.79 10.04
CA THR A 150 -4.61 0.17 9.20
C THR A 150 -3.57 1.18 8.75
N THR A 151 -2.34 0.72 8.53
CA THR A 151 -1.33 1.50 7.78
C THR A 151 -1.06 0.79 6.47
N LEU A 152 -1.57 1.32 5.37
CA LEU A 152 -1.41 0.73 4.04
C LEU A 152 -0.15 1.26 3.36
N VAL A 153 0.73 0.35 2.94
CA VAL A 153 1.88 0.64 2.08
C VAL A 153 1.79 -0.20 0.82
N LEU A 154 1.85 0.47 -0.33
CA LEU A 154 1.84 -0.18 -1.63
C LEU A 154 3.28 -0.27 -2.16
N VAL A 155 3.67 -1.45 -2.63
CA VAL A 155 4.95 -1.74 -3.25
C VAL A 155 4.70 -2.25 -4.66
N PRO A 156 4.58 -1.35 -5.64
CA PRO A 156 4.27 -1.69 -7.02
C PRO A 156 5.36 -2.54 -7.68
N THR A 157 5.00 -3.66 -8.31
CA THR A 157 5.93 -4.50 -9.08
C THR A 157 5.65 -4.51 -10.58
N ALA A 158 4.49 -3.97 -11.00
CA ALA A 158 4.09 -3.87 -12.40
C ALA A 158 4.04 -2.41 -12.85
N VAL A 159 4.32 -2.17 -14.13
CA VAL A 159 4.14 -0.85 -14.76
C VAL A 159 2.64 -0.65 -15.03
N SER A 160 1.89 -0.28 -13.99
CA SER A 160 0.48 0.09 -14.09
C SER A 160 0.32 1.56 -13.67
N VAL A 161 -0.38 2.34 -14.48
CA VAL A 161 -0.33 3.81 -14.43
C VAL A 161 -1.29 4.41 -13.38
N THR A 162 -2.35 3.69 -12.98
CA THR A 162 -3.43 4.28 -12.16
C THR A 162 -3.66 3.59 -10.82
N ALA A 163 -3.44 2.27 -10.73
CA ALA A 163 -3.85 1.49 -9.56
C ALA A 163 -3.10 1.83 -8.26
N PHE A 164 -1.97 2.55 -8.31
CA PHE A 164 -1.16 2.78 -7.10
C PHE A 164 -1.50 4.07 -6.37
N THR A 165 -2.11 5.06 -7.03
CA THR A 165 -2.38 6.37 -6.43
C THR A 165 -3.85 6.80 -6.50
N SER A 166 -4.73 5.99 -7.10
CA SER A 166 -6.17 6.28 -7.17
C SER A 166 -6.91 5.89 -5.88
N SER A 167 -7.92 6.69 -5.51
CA SER A 167 -8.90 6.39 -4.45
C SER A 167 -8.26 6.03 -3.10
N LEU A 168 -7.23 6.79 -2.70
CA LEU A 168 -6.51 6.68 -1.42
C LEU A 168 -6.83 7.85 -0.48
#